data_AF-A0A7V0IGQ7-F1
#
_entry.id   AF-A0A7V0IGQ7-F1
#
_cell.length_a   1.000
_cell.length_b   1.000
_cell.length_c   1.000
_cell.angle_alpha   90.00
_cell.angle_beta   90.00
_cell.angle_gamma   90.00
#
_symmetry.space_group_name_H-M   'P 1'
#
loop_
_entity.id
_entity.type
_entity.pdbx_description
1 polymer ?
#
loop_
_entity_poly.entity_id
_entity_poly.type
_entity_poly.pdbx_seq_one_letter_code
_entity_poly.pdbx_strand_id
1 'polypeptide(L)'
;MTNWLAYIGIYTLGMVLCVAANWGIQFFLRTVFDYTPRKISRWIGILERLLLFWVITMTGQFGIVGWVLGAKAVARFARAEDPHESGIYFVGTLLSLLLGLAISVGTMELLP
;
A
#
# COMPACT_ATOMS: atom_id res chain seq x y z
N MET A 1 -11.27 -23.58 -22.40
CA MET A 1 -10.88 -23.88 -21.00
C MET A 1 -9.92 -22.78 -20.59
N THR A 2 -10.47 -21.81 -19.88
CA THR A 2 -9.93 -20.47 -19.59
C THR A 2 -8.62 -20.53 -18.82
N ASN A 3 -7.71 -19.58 -19.02
CA ASN A 3 -6.33 -19.60 -18.51
C ASN A 3 -6.22 -19.34 -16.99
N TRP A 4 -6.79 -20.21 -16.14
CA TRP A 4 -6.72 -20.10 -14.67
C TRP A 4 -5.27 -20.01 -14.15
N LEU A 5 -4.32 -20.68 -14.81
CA LEU A 5 -2.89 -20.56 -14.51
C LEU A 5 -2.33 -19.16 -14.80
N ALA A 6 -2.78 -18.49 -15.87
CA ALA A 6 -2.35 -17.13 -16.18
C ALA A 6 -2.91 -16.13 -15.17
N TYR A 7 -4.17 -16.29 -14.75
CA TYR A 7 -4.76 -15.47 -13.69
C TYR A 7 -3.97 -15.63 -12.38
N ILE A 8 -3.73 -16.86 -11.92
CA ILE A 8 -2.94 -17.13 -10.71
C ILE A 8 -1.52 -16.52 -10.82
N GLY A 9 -0.89 -16.61 -12.00
CA GLY A 9 0.38 -15.96 -12.29
C GLY A 9 0.34 -14.45 -12.12
N ILE A 10 -0.68 -13.78 -12.67
CA ILE A 10 -0.83 -12.32 -12.57
C ILE A 10 -1.12 -11.87 -11.14
N TYR A 11 -1.99 -12.59 -10.40
CA TYR A 11 -2.29 -12.30 -8.99
C TYR A 11 -1.05 -12.42 -8.10
N THR A 12 -0.26 -13.47 -8.31
CA THR A 12 0.98 -13.68 -7.54
C THR A 12 2.04 -12.63 -7.88
N LEU A 13 2.17 -12.25 -9.15
CA LEU A 13 3.08 -11.19 -9.60
C LEU A 13 2.68 -9.82 -9.03
N GLY A 14 1.38 -9.50 -9.00
CA GLY A 14 0.84 -8.30 -8.35
C GLY A 14 1.12 -8.26 -6.85
N MET A 15 0.93 -9.37 -6.13
CA MET A 15 1.28 -9.46 -4.70
C MET A 15 2.77 -9.19 -4.45
N VAL A 16 3.65 -9.79 -5.25
CA VAL A 16 5.10 -9.62 -5.12
C VAL A 16 5.50 -8.17 -5.40
N LEU A 17 4.91 -7.53 -6.42
CA LEU A 17 5.13 -6.11 -6.72
C LEU A 17 4.67 -5.18 -5.58
N CYS A 18 3.50 -5.44 -4.98
CA CYS A 18 3.01 -4.66 -3.85
C CYS A 18 3.92 -4.75 -2.61
N VAL A 19 4.51 -5.92 -2.36
CA VAL A 19 5.49 -6.13 -1.29
C VAL A 19 6.83 -5.48 -1.63
N ALA A 20 7.32 -5.62 -2.86
CA ALA A 20 8.56 -5.01 -3.32
C ALA A 20 8.51 -3.47 -3.27
N ALA A 21 7.36 -2.88 -3.59
CA ALA A 21 7.14 -1.43 -3.49
C ALA A 21 7.36 -0.90 -2.06
N ASN A 22 7.15 -1.72 -1.02
CA ASN A 22 7.42 -1.33 0.37
C ASN A 22 8.90 -1.01 0.59
N TRP A 23 9.81 -1.74 -0.06
CA TRP A 23 11.24 -1.51 0.06
C TRP A 23 11.64 -0.15 -0.51
N GLY A 24 11.09 0.24 -1.67
CA GLY A 24 11.34 1.53 -2.29
C GLY A 24 10.84 2.71 -1.45
N ILE A 25 9.65 2.60 -0.85
CA ILE A 25 9.11 3.69 0.00
C ILE A 25 9.90 3.81 1.31
N GLN A 26 10.30 2.70 1.91
CA GLN A 26 11.14 2.71 3.11
C GLN A 26 12.51 3.34 2.81
N PHE A 27 13.07 3.04 1.64
CA PHE A 27 14.29 3.67 1.16
C PHE A 27 14.11 5.19 0.96
N PHE A 28 13.03 5.61 0.29
CA PHE A 28 12.73 7.02 0.07
C PHE A 28 12.53 7.80 1.37
N LEU A 29 11.71 7.28 2.30
CA LEU A 29 11.46 7.93 3.59
C LEU A 29 12.74 8.06 4.43
N ARG A 30 13.64 7.08 4.34
CA ARG A 30 14.92 7.12 5.04
C ARG A 30 15.88 8.14 4.41
N THR A 31 15.93 8.21 3.07
CA THR A 31 16.84 9.12 2.36
C THR A 31 16.40 10.59 2.47
N VAL A 32 15.09 10.86 2.49
CA VAL A 32 14.57 12.24 2.44
C VAL A 32 14.27 12.81 3.83
N PHE A 33 13.78 11.99 4.76
CA PHE A 33 13.28 12.47 6.06
C PHE A 33 14.02 11.88 7.27
N ASP A 34 15.07 11.07 7.05
CA ASP A 34 15.83 10.33 8.07
C ASP A 34 14.95 9.60 9.11
N TYR A 35 13.74 9.21 8.66
CA TYR A 35 12.72 8.67 9.54
C TYR A 35 12.91 7.17 9.68
N THR A 36 13.05 6.71 10.92
CA THR A 36 13.17 5.28 11.23
C THR A 36 11.82 4.74 11.72
N PRO A 37 11.04 4.05 10.87
CA PRO A 37 9.75 3.52 11.29
C PRO A 37 9.93 2.42 12.33
N ARG A 38 9.06 2.43 13.35
CA ARG A 38 8.91 1.29 14.27
C ARG A 38 8.59 0.02 13.48
N LYS A 39 9.16 -1.11 13.92
CA LYS A 39 8.96 -2.42 13.26
C LYS A 39 7.47 -2.73 13.05
N ILE A 40 6.64 -2.46 14.05
CA ILE A 40 5.18 -2.65 14.00
C ILE A 40 4.52 -1.83 12.88
N SER A 41 4.92 -0.57 12.69
CA SER A 41 4.38 0.30 11.63
C SER A 41 4.70 -0.22 10.23
N ARG A 42 5.87 -0.88 10.05
CA ARG A 42 6.23 -1.54 8.78
C ARG A 42 5.30 -2.72 8.48
N TRP A 43 5.00 -3.55 9.47
CA TRP A 43 4.09 -4.70 9.31
C TRP A 43 2.65 -4.26 9.01
N ILE A 44 2.15 -3.23 9.71
CA ILE A 44 0.83 -2.65 9.44
C ILE A 44 0.74 -2.15 7.98
N GLY A 45 1.78 -1.49 7.48
CA GLY A 45 1.81 -1.02 6.10
C GLY A 45 1.81 -2.13 5.04
N ILE A 46 2.41 -3.29 5.33
CA ILE A 46 2.39 -4.45 4.43
C ILE A 46 0.99 -5.12 4.46
N LEU A 47 0.42 -5.29 5.65
CA LEU A 47 -0.91 -5.88 5.82
C LEU A 47 -1.99 -5.06 5.11
N GLU A 48 -1.93 -3.74 5.24
CA GLU A 48 -2.87 -2.83 4.58
C GLU A 48 -2.81 -2.95 3.05
N ARG A 49 -1.61 -3.04 2.47
CA ARG A 49 -1.45 -3.21 1.02
C ARG A 49 -1.94 -4.55 0.51
N LEU A 50 -1.68 -5.63 1.26
CA LEU A 50 -2.21 -6.96 0.95
C LEU A 50 -3.74 -6.94 0.96
N LEU A 51 -4.33 -6.28 1.96
CA LEU A 51 -5.78 -6.16 2.10
C LEU A 51 -6.38 -5.32 0.96
N LEU A 52 -5.78 -4.18 0.64
CA LEU A 52 -6.21 -3.33 -0.48
C LEU A 52 -6.09 -4.06 -1.82
N PHE A 53 -4.95 -4.71 -2.09
CA PHE A 53 -4.77 -5.49 -3.31
C PHE A 53 -5.85 -6.57 -3.43
N TRP A 54 -6.04 -7.38 -2.38
CA TRP A 54 -7.01 -8.47 -2.41
C TRP A 54 -8.44 -7.97 -2.63
N VAL A 55 -8.83 -6.91 -1.92
CA VAL A 55 -10.15 -6.29 -2.06
C VAL A 55 -10.35 -5.71 -3.45
N ILE A 56 -9.40 -4.91 -3.96
CA ILE A 56 -9.54 -4.25 -5.26
C ILE A 56 -9.60 -5.29 -6.36
N THR A 57 -8.74 -6.32 -6.33
CA THR A 57 -8.72 -7.31 -7.41
C THR A 57 -9.90 -8.27 -7.36
N MET A 58 -10.48 -8.55 -6.19
CA MET A 58 -11.67 -9.42 -6.09
C MET A 58 -13.01 -8.70 -6.26
N THR A 59 -13.13 -7.45 -5.79
CA THR A 59 -14.40 -6.72 -5.77
C THR A 59 -14.44 -5.55 -6.75
N GLY A 60 -13.30 -5.11 -7.28
CA GLY A 60 -13.20 -3.92 -8.13
C GLY A 60 -13.50 -2.61 -7.40
N GLN A 61 -13.74 -2.63 -6.09
CA GLN A 61 -14.15 -1.46 -5.34
C GLN A 61 -12.95 -0.65 -4.84
N PHE A 62 -12.62 0.41 -5.58
CA PHE A 62 -11.62 1.40 -5.17
C PHE A 62 -12.04 2.21 -3.93
N GLY A 63 -13.33 2.23 -3.58
CA GLY A 63 -13.85 2.96 -2.41
C GLY A 63 -13.26 2.51 -1.07
N ILE A 64 -12.86 1.24 -0.95
CA ILE A 64 -12.24 0.70 0.29
C ILE A 64 -10.88 1.35 0.56
N VAL A 65 -10.19 1.83 -0.47
CA VAL A 65 -8.92 2.57 -0.32
C VAL A 65 -9.13 3.81 0.54
N GLY A 66 -10.17 4.60 0.26
CA GLY A 66 -10.49 5.82 1.02
C GLY A 66 -10.83 5.55 2.48
N TRP A 67 -11.55 4.47 2.76
CA TRP A 67 -11.89 4.05 4.12
C TRP A 67 -10.65 3.65 4.93
N VAL A 68 -9.78 2.85 4.33
CA VAL A 68 -8.52 2.41 4.97
C VAL A 68 -7.59 3.60 5.21
N LEU A 69 -7.47 4.50 4.24
CA LEU A 69 -6.73 5.76 4.36
C LEU A 69 -7.24 6.62 5.51
N GLY A 70 -8.57 6.82 5.54
CA GLY A 70 -9.24 7.63 6.55
C GLY A 70 -9.05 7.06 7.96
N ALA A 71 -9.24 5.74 8.12
CA ALA A 71 -9.02 5.07 9.40
C ALA A 71 -7.57 5.23 9.90
N LYS A 72 -6.59 5.10 9.00
CA LYS A 72 -5.17 5.27 9.34
C LYS A 72 -4.82 6.71 9.67
N ALA A 73 -5.36 7.67 8.92
CA ALA A 73 -5.20 9.10 9.19
C ALA A 73 -5.72 9.44 10.59
N VAL A 74 -6.97 9.07 10.88
CA VAL A 74 -7.62 9.32 12.17
C VAL A 74 -6.85 8.66 13.31
N ALA A 75 -6.50 7.37 13.18
CA ALA A 75 -5.76 6.66 14.22
C ALA A 75 -4.37 7.26 14.49
N ARG A 76 -3.74 7.86 13.48
CA ARG A 76 -2.39 8.44 13.62
C ARG A 76 -2.43 9.87 14.14
N PHE A 77 -3.35 10.71 13.66
CA PHE A 77 -3.55 12.04 14.23
C PHE A 77 -4.02 11.96 15.69
N ALA A 78 -4.83 10.96 16.04
CA ALA A 78 -5.27 10.74 17.42
C ALA A 78 -4.16 10.24 18.37
N ARG A 79 -3.08 9.65 17.84
CA ARG A 79 -1.94 9.14 18.62
C ARG A 79 -0.63 9.88 18.32
N ALA A 80 -0.69 11.02 17.66
CA ALA A 80 0.48 11.80 17.31
C ALA A 80 0.99 12.51 18.57
N GLU A 81 2.09 12.01 19.14
CA GLU A 81 2.84 12.70 20.19
C GLU A 81 3.59 13.92 19.60
N ASP A 82 4.11 13.77 18.37
CA ASP A 82 4.79 14.83 17.62
C ASP A 82 4.13 15.10 16.25
N PRO A 83 3.70 16.35 15.97
CA PRO A 83 3.11 16.73 14.69
C PRO A 83 4.05 16.47 13.50
N HIS A 84 5.35 16.69 13.69
CA HIS A 84 6.36 16.50 12.66
C HIS A 84 6.49 15.03 12.24
N GLU A 85 6.52 14.10 13.20
CA GLU A 85 6.55 12.66 12.90
C GLU A 85 5.26 12.18 12.22
N SER A 86 4.12 12.74 12.63
CA SER A 86 2.82 12.41 12.03
C SER A 86 2.74 12.79 10.56
N GLY A 87 3.30 13.96 10.21
CA GLY A 87 3.35 14.47 8.84
C GLY A 87 4.22 13.60 7.92
N ILE A 88 5.43 13.23 8.37
CA ILE A 88 6.33 12.36 7.60
C ILE A 88 5.68 10.99 7.33
N TYR A 89 5.03 10.43 8.34
CA TYR A 89 4.35 9.14 8.20
C TYR A 89 3.13 9.21 7.26
N PHE A 90 2.39 10.31 7.30
CA PHE A 90 1.24 10.54 6.43
C PHE A 90 1.67 10.69 4.96
N VAL A 91 2.73 11.46 4.71
CA VAL A 91 3.35 11.59 3.37
C VAL A 91 3.83 10.23 2.86
N GLY A 92 4.47 9.43 3.71
CA GLY A 92 4.88 8.07 3.36
C GLY A 92 3.72 7.13 3.04
N THR A 93 2.60 7.29 3.74
CA THR A 93 1.36 6.53 3.47
C THR A 93 0.73 6.93 2.14
N LEU A 94 0.64 8.24 1.84
CA LEU A 94 0.11 8.74 0.58
C LEU A 94 0.95 8.31 -0.62
N LEU A 95 2.27 8.44 -0.53
CA LEU A 95 3.19 7.99 -1.57
C LEU A 95 3.06 6.47 -1.80
N SER A 96 2.92 5.72 -0.71
CA SER A 96 2.69 4.27 -0.77
C SER A 96 1.40 3.90 -1.49
N LEU A 97 0.34 4.64 -1.24
CA LEU A 97 -0.96 4.39 -1.85
C LEU A 97 -0.98 4.76 -3.31
N LEU A 98 -0.33 5.86 -3.68
CA LEU A 98 -0.18 6.26 -5.06
C LEU A 98 0.51 5.17 -5.89
N LEU A 99 1.61 4.61 -5.36
CA LEU A 99 2.32 3.49 -5.99
C LEU A 99 1.47 2.21 -6.02
N GLY A 100 0.78 1.87 -4.92
CA GLY A 100 -0.08 0.68 -4.86
C GLY A 100 -1.24 0.75 -5.86
N LEU A 101 -1.86 1.92 -6.01
CA LEU A 101 -2.90 2.18 -7.00
C LEU A 101 -2.35 2.10 -8.42
N ALA A 102 -1.20 2.73 -8.69
CA ALA A 102 -0.56 2.65 -10.01
C ALA A 102 -0.27 1.20 -10.43
N ILE A 103 0.26 0.38 -9.50
CA ILE A 103 0.50 -1.06 -9.75
C ILE A 103 -0.82 -1.81 -9.97
N SER A 104 -1.85 -1.53 -9.17
CA SER A 104 -3.14 -2.23 -9.27
C SER A 104 -3.84 -1.93 -10.60
N VAL A 105 -3.87 -0.66 -11.02
CA VAL A 105 -4.43 -0.24 -12.31
C VAL A 105 -3.61 -0.81 -13.47
N GLY A 106 -2.27 -0.74 -13.40
CA GLY A 106 -1.41 -1.35 -14.41
C GLY A 106 -1.57 -2.88 -14.52
N THR A 107 -1.91 -3.55 -13.42
CA THR A 107 -2.21 -4.99 -13.43
C THR A 107 -3.58 -5.29 -14.05
N MET A 108 -4.58 -4.43 -13.81
CA MET A 108 -5.91 -4.55 -14.45
C MET A 108 -5.84 -4.37 -15.97
N GLU A 109 -5.01 -3.45 -16.47
CA GLU A 109 -4.78 -3.26 -17.90
C GLU A 109 -4.06 -4.46 -18.56
N LEU A 110 -3.28 -5.22 -17.77
CA LEU A 110 -2.55 -6.39 -18.26
C LEU A 110 -3.39 -7.69 -18.28
N LEU A 111 -4.59 -7.64 -17.70
CA LEU A 111 -5.55 -8.75 -17.70
C LEU A 111 -6.41 -8.65 -18.97
N PRO A 112 -6.38 -9.66 -19.88
CA PRO A 112 -7.20 -9.67 -21.08
C PRO A 112 -8.69 -9.90 -20.79
#